data_AF-A0A1M6XW09-F1
#
_entry.id   AF-A0A1M6XW09-F1
#
_cell.length_a   1.000
_cell.length_b   1.000
_cell.length_c   1.000
_cell.angle_alpha   90.00
_cell.angle_beta   90.00
_cell.angle_gamma   90.00
#
_symmetry.space_group_name_H-M   'P 1'
#
loop_
_entity.id
_entity.type
_entity.pdbx_description
1 polymer ?
#
loop_
_entity_poly.entity_id
_entity_poly.type
_entity_poly.pdbx_seq_one_letter_code
_entity_poly.pdbx_strand_id
1 'polypeptide(L)'
;MVVVELGGDRGSGELGQEAGGQGSMVTAQRAVQRDVAELLEDRPPDREVAAMAHTIARRLSIRRRTREPRGERGSGRLVSAPYRYRSDDIDLDRTVEVLTERPVPEDTDIVVRERMRPRRAVVLVVDVSGSMRGEKTRMAAATVAALAADLDRGGDQLALVAFWSDAALLSPLAEPATATDMLDRLLRIPARGLTNVGFGLSVAHAELATSAVRRRTAILLTDAVHNAGSDPRLVARRFGELHVLLQVDGEHDAALGADIARLGRGRMVPIRTHRDVAPALNRVLA
;
A
#
# COMPACT_ATOMS: atom_id res chain seq x y z
N MET A 1 -1.69 -20.79 8.65
CA MET A 1 -2.94 -20.39 9.34
C MET A 1 -2.58 -19.43 10.47
N VAL A 2 -2.67 -18.12 10.22
CA VAL A 2 -2.45 -17.11 11.27
C VAL A 2 -3.78 -16.86 11.95
N VAL A 3 -3.94 -17.41 13.16
CA VAL A 3 -5.09 -17.10 14.03
C VAL A 3 -4.73 -15.83 14.77
N VAL A 4 -5.31 -14.70 14.38
CA VAL A 4 -5.24 -13.46 15.17
C VAL A 4 -6.31 -13.56 16.25
N GLU A 5 -5.94 -13.99 17.45
CA GLU A 5 -6.84 -13.92 18.61
C GLU A 5 -7.11 -12.45 18.94
N LEU A 6 -8.38 -12.05 18.80
CA LEU A 6 -8.89 -10.83 19.39
C LEU A 6 -9.13 -11.11 20.88
N GLY A 7 -8.59 -10.22 21.71
CA GLY A 7 -8.36 -10.47 23.13
C GLY A 7 -9.58 -10.92 23.94
N GLY A 8 -9.31 -11.89 24.82
CA GLY A 8 -9.83 -11.98 26.18
C GLY A 8 -11.34 -11.94 26.35
N ASP A 9 -11.96 -13.11 26.22
CA ASP A 9 -13.30 -13.40 26.73
C ASP A 9 -13.39 -13.11 28.24
N ARG A 10 -14.15 -12.07 28.61
CA ARG A 10 -14.76 -11.94 29.93
C ARG A 10 -16.09 -11.20 29.79
N GLY A 11 -17.17 -11.96 29.79
CA GLY A 11 -18.48 -11.45 30.21
C GLY A 11 -19.65 -12.00 29.41
N SER A 12 -20.07 -13.22 29.74
CA SER A 12 -21.45 -13.66 29.54
C SER A 12 -22.37 -12.81 30.43
N GLY A 13 -23.05 -11.83 29.84
CA GLY A 13 -24.08 -11.03 30.51
C GLY A 13 -25.31 -10.95 29.63
N GLU A 14 -26.38 -11.58 30.10
CA GLU A 14 -27.70 -11.59 29.48
C GLU A 14 -28.28 -10.19 29.30
N LEU A 15 -29.09 -10.05 28.24
CA LEU A 15 -29.74 -8.83 27.78
C LEU A 15 -30.72 -8.26 28.81
N GLY A 16 -30.65 -6.95 29.04
CA GLY A 16 -31.72 -6.22 29.71
C GLY A 16 -31.41 -4.76 30.02
N GLN A 17 -31.48 -3.87 29.02
CA GLN A 17 -32.05 -2.52 29.13
C GLN A 17 -31.91 -1.73 27.82
N GLU A 18 -33.01 -1.12 27.39
CA GLU A 18 -33.04 -0.12 26.31
C GLU A 18 -32.41 1.19 26.80
N ALA A 19 -31.51 1.76 26.00
CA ALA A 19 -31.13 3.17 26.08
C ALA A 19 -30.77 3.70 24.68
N GLY A 20 -31.51 4.72 24.25
CA GLY A 20 -31.36 5.36 22.95
C GLY A 20 -30.03 6.08 22.74
N GLY A 21 -29.58 6.07 21.49
CA GLY A 21 -28.40 6.76 20.99
C GLY A 21 -27.95 6.05 19.72
N GLN A 22 -27.65 6.81 18.65
CA GLN A 22 -27.29 6.30 17.32
C GLN A 22 -26.16 5.26 17.39
N GLY A 23 -26.52 3.98 17.47
CA GLY A 23 -25.60 2.85 17.51
C GLY A 23 -25.43 2.28 16.11
N SER A 24 -24.24 2.44 15.53
CA SER A 24 -23.82 1.56 14.44
C SER A 24 -23.84 0.13 14.97
N MET A 25 -24.68 -0.73 14.39
CA MET A 25 -24.75 -2.15 14.77
C MET A 25 -23.45 -2.83 14.34
N VAL A 26 -22.53 -2.99 15.30
CA VAL A 26 -21.36 -3.85 15.13
C VAL A 26 -21.79 -5.28 15.43
N THR A 27 -21.99 -6.08 14.39
CA THR A 27 -22.24 -7.52 14.54
C THR A 27 -20.96 -8.20 15.05
N ALA A 28 -21.08 -9.12 16.02
CA ALA A 28 -19.99 -9.97 16.49
C ALA A 28 -19.68 -11.06 15.43
N GLN A 29 -19.16 -10.64 14.27
CA GLN A 29 -18.84 -11.54 13.17
C GLN A 29 -17.39 -12.02 13.26
N ARG A 30 -17.20 -13.35 13.23
CA ARG A 30 -15.88 -13.98 13.21
C ARG A 30 -15.26 -13.82 11.82
N ALA A 31 -14.18 -13.04 11.72
CA ALA A 31 -13.42 -12.84 10.47
C ALA A 31 -12.27 -13.86 10.37
N VAL A 32 -11.98 -14.32 9.15
CA VAL A 32 -10.94 -15.32 8.88
C VAL A 32 -9.97 -14.82 7.81
N GLN A 33 -8.67 -15.01 8.01
CA GLN A 33 -7.69 -14.81 6.96
C GLN A 33 -7.75 -16.00 6.01
N ARG A 34 -8.18 -15.74 4.78
CA ARG A 34 -8.41 -16.77 3.77
C ARG A 34 -7.15 -17.00 2.94
N ASP A 35 -6.95 -18.24 2.52
CA ASP A 35 -5.94 -18.56 1.52
C ASP A 35 -6.37 -17.99 0.16
N VAL A 36 -5.42 -17.41 -0.56
CA VAL A 36 -5.67 -16.87 -1.90
C VAL A 36 -6.16 -17.98 -2.84
N ALA A 37 -5.57 -19.18 -2.77
CA ALA A 37 -5.92 -20.29 -3.65
C ALA A 37 -7.39 -20.73 -3.52
N GLU A 38 -7.99 -20.57 -2.33
CA GLU A 38 -9.39 -20.90 -2.07
C GLU A 38 -10.38 -19.86 -2.60
N LEU A 39 -9.90 -18.65 -2.91
CA LEU A 39 -10.74 -17.50 -3.23
C LEU A 39 -10.73 -17.12 -4.70
N LEU A 40 -9.68 -17.49 -5.45
CA LEU A 40 -9.52 -17.07 -6.83
C LEU A 40 -10.62 -17.70 -7.70
N GLU A 41 -11.54 -16.86 -8.18
CA GLU A 41 -12.51 -17.29 -9.19
C GLU A 41 -11.78 -17.66 -10.49
N ASP A 42 -12.29 -18.67 -11.20
CA ASP A 42 -11.85 -19.00 -12.55
C ASP A 42 -12.47 -18.01 -13.55
N ARG A 43 -11.90 -16.80 -13.57
CA ARG A 43 -12.26 -15.71 -14.47
C ARG A 43 -11.01 -15.30 -15.26
N PRO A 44 -11.09 -15.15 -16.59
CA PRO A 44 -9.97 -14.63 -17.36
C PRO A 44 -9.62 -13.20 -16.89
N PRO A 45 -8.33 -12.85 -16.81
CA PRO A 45 -7.91 -11.52 -16.40
C PRO A 45 -8.46 -10.45 -17.35
N ASP A 46 -8.91 -9.33 -16.78
CA ASP A 46 -9.47 -8.22 -17.54
C ASP A 46 -8.34 -7.53 -18.35
N ARG A 47 -8.36 -7.75 -19.67
CA ARG A 47 -7.32 -7.26 -20.59
C ARG A 47 -7.22 -5.73 -20.60
N GLU A 48 -8.32 -5.00 -20.41
CA GLU A 48 -8.29 -3.53 -20.40
C GLU A 48 -7.61 -3.02 -19.14
N VAL A 49 -7.95 -3.62 -17.99
CA VAL A 49 -7.38 -3.26 -16.69
C VAL A 49 -5.89 -3.62 -16.64
N ALA A 50 -5.51 -4.79 -17.16
CA ALA A 50 -4.12 -5.18 -17.30
C ALA A 50 -3.34 -4.22 -18.23
N ALA A 51 -3.89 -3.86 -19.40
CA ALA A 51 -3.25 -2.92 -20.33
C ALA A 51 -3.11 -1.52 -19.73
N MET A 52 -4.10 -1.07 -18.97
CA MET A 52 -4.06 0.20 -18.25
C MET A 52 -3.01 0.17 -17.14
N ALA A 53 -2.92 -0.89 -16.35
CA ALA A 53 -1.88 -1.05 -15.32
C ALA A 53 -0.47 -1.01 -15.94
N HIS A 54 -0.26 -1.70 -17.07
CA HIS A 54 0.99 -1.62 -17.83
C HIS A 54 1.27 -0.19 -18.31
N THR A 55 0.25 0.51 -18.81
CA THR A 55 0.39 1.91 -19.25
C THR A 55 0.74 2.84 -18.09
N ILE A 56 0.10 2.65 -16.93
CA ILE A 56 0.34 3.42 -15.70
C ILE A 56 1.76 3.14 -15.19
N ALA A 57 2.18 1.87 -15.06
CA ALA A 57 3.53 1.52 -14.64
C ALA A 57 4.61 2.14 -15.55
N ARG A 58 4.36 2.21 -16.87
CA ARG A 58 5.26 2.85 -17.83
C ARG A 58 5.26 4.38 -17.78
N ARG A 59 4.09 5.01 -17.58
CA ARG A 59 3.93 6.48 -17.63
C ARG A 59 4.15 7.16 -16.30
N LEU A 60 3.82 6.49 -15.21
CA LEU A 60 4.05 6.94 -13.85
C LEU A 60 5.42 6.48 -13.40
N SER A 61 6.44 7.00 -14.07
CA SER A 61 7.58 7.50 -13.31
C SER A 61 7.01 8.60 -12.43
N ILE A 62 6.59 8.24 -11.21
CA ILE A 62 6.25 9.21 -10.16
C ILE A 62 7.34 10.28 -10.26
N ARG A 63 6.96 11.50 -10.69
CA ARG A 63 7.90 12.60 -10.86
C ARG A 63 8.47 12.83 -9.49
N ARG A 64 9.61 12.20 -9.29
CA ARG A 64 10.38 12.30 -8.08
C ARG A 64 10.82 13.75 -8.12
N ARG A 65 10.19 14.59 -7.30
CA ARG A 65 10.78 15.89 -7.01
C ARG A 65 12.20 15.56 -6.61
N THR A 66 13.14 15.92 -7.47
CA THR A 66 14.54 16.09 -7.11
C THR A 66 14.44 17.03 -5.92
N ARG A 67 14.52 16.47 -4.71
CA ARG A 67 14.58 17.26 -3.51
C ARG A 67 15.88 18.02 -3.72
N GLU A 68 15.77 19.32 -4.02
CA GLU A 68 16.94 20.16 -4.18
C GLU A 68 17.88 19.87 -3.00
N PRO A 69 19.19 19.71 -3.22
CA PRO A 69 20.13 19.45 -2.13
C PRO A 69 20.27 20.63 -1.15
N ARG A 70 19.40 21.64 -1.22
CA ARG A 70 19.36 22.73 -0.26
C ARG A 70 18.52 22.33 0.95
N GLY A 71 19.19 21.69 1.89
CA GLY A 71 18.93 22.00 3.31
C GLY A 71 18.43 20.85 4.19
N GLU A 72 18.14 19.66 3.66
CA GLU A 72 18.02 18.50 4.52
C GLU A 72 19.38 17.82 4.65
N ARG A 73 19.97 17.92 5.84
CA ARG A 73 21.06 17.05 6.29
C ARG A 73 20.53 15.61 6.32
N GLY A 74 20.34 14.99 5.16
CA GLY A 74 19.71 13.69 5.03
C GLY A 74 20.59 12.62 5.64
N SER A 75 20.12 11.96 6.69
CA SER A 75 20.77 10.81 7.30
C SER A 75 20.74 9.61 6.34
N GLY A 76 21.77 9.46 5.51
CA GLY A 76 21.94 8.34 4.59
C GLY A 76 23.39 8.26 4.15
N ARG A 77 23.94 7.05 4.12
CA ARG A 77 25.32 6.81 3.70
C ARG A 77 25.45 7.13 2.20
N LEU A 78 26.42 7.97 1.83
CA LEU A 78 26.80 8.17 0.44
C LEU A 78 27.48 6.90 -0.07
N VAL A 79 27.09 6.44 -1.25
CA VAL A 79 27.71 5.31 -1.95
C VAL A 79 27.98 5.71 -3.39
N SER A 80 29.11 5.28 -3.93
CA SER A 80 29.46 5.46 -5.33
C SER A 80 28.76 4.38 -6.15
N ALA A 81 28.02 4.77 -7.19
CA ALA A 81 27.28 3.86 -8.06
C ALA A 81 27.41 4.29 -9.53
N PRO A 82 27.34 3.35 -10.50
CA PRO A 82 27.28 3.69 -11.92
C PRO A 82 26.09 4.62 -12.22
N TYR A 83 26.30 5.58 -13.10
CA TYR A 83 25.26 6.50 -13.53
C TYR A 83 24.14 5.76 -14.28
N ARG A 84 22.90 6.02 -13.86
CA ARG A 84 21.67 5.45 -14.44
C ARG A 84 20.60 6.51 -14.68
N TYR A 85 21.02 7.71 -15.11
CA TYR A 85 20.12 8.86 -15.36
C TYR A 85 19.25 9.25 -14.16
N ARG A 86 19.75 9.04 -12.93
CA ARG A 86 18.98 9.16 -11.67
C ARG A 86 19.65 10.03 -10.59
N SER A 87 20.87 10.52 -10.83
CA SER A 87 21.65 11.35 -9.90
C SER A 87 22.51 12.36 -10.65
N ASP A 88 22.60 13.58 -10.12
CA ASP A 88 23.37 14.68 -10.71
C ASP A 88 24.68 14.97 -9.94
N ASP A 89 25.00 14.17 -8.91
CA ASP A 89 26.21 14.32 -8.07
C ASP A 89 27.28 13.32 -8.54
N ILE A 90 28.23 13.77 -9.36
CA ILE A 90 29.29 12.94 -9.94
C ILE A 90 30.41 12.70 -8.92
N ASP A 91 30.78 11.44 -8.71
CA ASP A 91 31.96 11.04 -7.97
C ASP A 91 33.19 11.14 -8.89
N LEU A 92 33.78 12.34 -8.97
CA LEU A 92 34.88 12.62 -9.89
C LEU A 92 36.08 11.69 -9.66
N ASP A 93 36.47 11.47 -8.41
CA ASP A 93 37.62 10.62 -8.06
C ASP A 93 37.43 9.20 -8.61
N ARG A 94 36.27 8.60 -8.33
CA ARG A 94 35.97 7.24 -8.77
C ARG A 94 35.72 7.14 -10.27
N THR A 95 35.15 8.18 -10.88
CA THR A 95 34.96 8.24 -12.34
C THR A 95 36.31 8.30 -13.04
N VAL A 96 37.26 9.13 -12.57
CA VAL A 96 38.60 9.20 -13.14
C VAL A 96 39.31 7.84 -13.11
N GLU A 97 39.18 7.09 -12.01
CA GLU A 97 39.71 5.72 -11.91
C GLU A 97 39.12 4.76 -12.95
N VAL A 98 37.80 4.81 -13.19
CA VAL A 98 37.17 3.99 -14.23
C VAL A 98 37.64 4.40 -15.64
N LEU A 99 37.75 5.71 -15.88
CA LEU A 99 38.18 6.27 -17.16
C LEU A 99 39.65 6.01 -17.46
N THR A 100 40.51 5.81 -16.45
CA THR A 100 41.89 5.39 -16.68
C THR A 100 42.00 4.01 -17.30
N GLU A 101 41.03 3.12 -17.06
CA GLU A 101 40.98 1.78 -17.66
C GLU A 101 40.17 1.77 -18.97
N ARG A 102 39.21 2.69 -19.13
CA ARG A 102 38.32 2.80 -20.30
C ARG A 102 38.29 4.25 -20.82
N PRO A 103 39.22 4.62 -21.73
CA PRO A 103 39.33 5.99 -22.22
C PRO A 103 38.19 6.43 -23.17
N VAL A 104 37.35 5.48 -23.61
CA VAL A 104 36.11 5.77 -24.36
C VAL A 104 34.93 5.31 -23.50
N PRO A 105 34.40 6.18 -22.63
CA PRO A 105 33.37 5.80 -21.69
C PRO A 105 31.99 5.63 -22.32
N GLU A 106 31.26 4.66 -21.80
CA GLU A 106 29.80 4.60 -21.86
C GLU A 106 29.20 5.38 -20.69
N ASP A 107 27.91 5.74 -20.75
CA ASP A 107 27.24 6.49 -19.68
C ASP A 107 27.33 5.78 -18.31
N THR A 108 27.46 4.45 -18.29
CA THR A 108 27.61 3.63 -17.07
C THR A 108 29.00 3.72 -16.44
N ASP A 109 30.01 4.21 -17.17
CA ASP A 109 31.37 4.41 -16.68
C ASP A 109 31.50 5.71 -15.86
N ILE A 110 30.50 6.59 -15.92
CA ILE A 110 30.37 7.74 -15.03
C ILE A 110 29.90 7.23 -13.67
N VAL A 111 30.64 7.54 -12.61
CA VAL A 111 30.28 7.15 -11.25
C VAL A 111 29.66 8.34 -10.54
N VAL A 112 28.50 8.13 -9.91
CA VAL A 112 27.76 9.14 -9.15
C VAL A 112 27.71 8.79 -7.68
N ARG A 113 27.70 9.81 -6.83
CA ARG A 113 27.43 9.69 -5.39
C ARG A 113 25.93 9.65 -5.19
N GLU A 114 25.42 8.48 -4.84
CA GLU A 114 24.03 8.34 -4.45
C GLU A 114 23.91 8.23 -2.93
N ARG A 115 22.97 8.96 -2.32
CA ARG A 115 22.57 8.67 -0.95
C ARG A 115 21.75 7.39 -0.96
N MET A 116 22.25 6.35 -0.29
CA MET A 116 21.45 5.17 0.01
C MET A 116 20.20 5.58 0.77
N ARG A 117 19.04 5.50 0.11
CA ARG A 117 17.76 5.65 0.77
C ARG A 117 17.54 4.43 1.67
N PRO A 118 16.96 4.60 2.87
CA PRO A 118 16.54 3.46 3.66
C PRO A 118 15.53 2.66 2.84
N ARG A 119 15.70 1.33 2.81
CA ARG A 119 14.73 0.39 2.25
C ARG A 119 13.36 0.64 2.87
N ARG A 120 12.30 0.33 2.12
CA ARG A 120 10.91 0.51 2.54
C ARG A 120 10.13 -0.79 2.40
N ALA A 121 9.26 -1.03 3.36
CA ALA A 121 8.23 -2.05 3.26
C ALA A 121 6.87 -1.35 3.22
N VAL A 122 6.09 -1.61 2.18
CA VAL A 122 4.76 -1.04 2.00
C VAL A 122 3.74 -2.17 1.91
N VAL A 123 2.67 -2.10 2.71
CA VAL A 123 1.49 -2.94 2.53
C VAL A 123 0.36 -2.08 1.97
N LEU A 124 -0.11 -2.42 0.78
CA LEU A 124 -1.34 -1.87 0.21
C LEU A 124 -2.53 -2.71 0.66
N VAL A 125 -3.52 -2.07 1.27
CA VAL A 125 -4.76 -2.69 1.76
C VAL A 125 -5.91 -2.16 0.91
N VAL A 126 -6.57 -3.04 0.15
CA VAL A 126 -7.62 -2.68 -0.81
C VAL A 126 -8.96 -3.22 -0.36
N ASP A 127 -9.93 -2.33 -0.31
CA ASP A 127 -11.34 -2.66 -0.07
C ASP A 127 -11.95 -3.27 -1.34
N VAL A 128 -12.46 -4.50 -1.22
CA VAL A 128 -13.16 -5.25 -2.27
C VAL A 128 -14.58 -5.64 -1.84
N SER A 129 -15.13 -4.97 -0.83
CA SER A 129 -16.49 -5.22 -0.32
C SER A 129 -17.57 -5.01 -1.39
N GLY A 130 -17.46 -3.93 -2.16
CA GLY A 130 -18.35 -3.61 -3.27
C GLY A 130 -17.91 -4.24 -4.60
N SER A 131 -18.75 -4.08 -5.63
CA SER A 131 -18.38 -4.53 -6.98
C SER A 131 -17.14 -3.78 -7.48
N MET A 132 -16.02 -4.48 -7.63
CA MET A 132 -14.79 -3.99 -8.26
C MET A 132 -14.99 -3.87 -9.77
N ARG A 133 -15.75 -2.86 -10.20
CA ARG A 133 -16.00 -2.53 -11.60
C ARG A 133 -15.74 -1.07 -11.89
N GLY A 134 -15.46 -0.77 -13.15
CA GLY A 134 -15.29 0.59 -13.62
C GLY A 134 -14.17 1.30 -12.87
N GLU A 135 -14.49 2.42 -12.22
CA GLU A 135 -13.49 3.32 -11.65
C GLU A 135 -12.75 2.73 -10.44
N LYS A 136 -13.42 1.95 -9.56
CA LYS A 136 -12.77 1.30 -8.41
C LYS A 136 -11.64 0.37 -8.85
N THR A 137 -11.88 -0.40 -9.92
CA THR A 137 -10.88 -1.25 -10.54
C THR A 137 -9.72 -0.46 -11.10
N ARG A 138 -10.00 0.67 -11.76
CA ARG A 138 -8.95 1.54 -12.30
C ARG A 138 -8.11 2.16 -11.21
N MET A 139 -8.71 2.57 -10.10
CA MET A 139 -8.00 3.13 -8.94
C MET A 139 -7.10 2.10 -8.26
N ALA A 140 -7.58 0.87 -8.06
CA ALA A 140 -6.76 -0.20 -7.52
C ALA A 140 -5.56 -0.52 -8.43
N ALA A 141 -5.80 -0.69 -9.72
CA ALA A 141 -4.75 -0.89 -10.73
C ALA A 141 -3.73 0.26 -10.74
N ALA A 142 -4.22 1.51 -10.71
CA ALA A 142 -3.36 2.70 -10.65
C ALA A 142 -2.50 2.71 -9.38
N THR A 143 -3.06 2.30 -8.24
CA THR A 143 -2.36 2.31 -6.95
C THR A 143 -1.29 1.23 -6.91
N VAL A 144 -1.63 0.00 -7.31
CA VAL A 144 -0.68 -1.12 -7.40
C VAL A 144 0.46 -0.78 -8.34
N ALA A 145 0.17 -0.33 -9.56
CA ALA A 145 1.19 -0.02 -10.55
C ALA A 145 2.07 1.18 -10.13
N ALA A 146 1.50 2.22 -9.53
CA ALA A 146 2.28 3.35 -9.04
C ALA A 146 3.19 2.98 -7.86
N LEU A 147 2.72 2.13 -6.93
CA LEU A 147 3.53 1.65 -5.81
C LEU A 147 4.64 0.69 -6.28
N ALA A 148 4.32 -0.23 -7.18
CA ALA A 148 5.32 -1.14 -7.74
C ALA A 148 6.43 -0.36 -8.48
N ALA A 149 6.07 0.69 -9.23
CA ALA A 149 7.04 1.56 -9.89
C ALA A 149 7.87 2.40 -8.90
N ASP A 150 7.28 2.85 -7.77
CA ASP A 150 8.02 3.59 -6.72
C ASP A 150 9.02 2.69 -5.96
N LEU A 151 8.65 1.42 -5.77
CA LEU A 151 9.38 0.43 -4.98
C LEU A 151 10.28 -0.49 -5.84
N ASP A 152 10.60 -0.09 -7.07
CA ASP A 152 11.42 -0.84 -8.03
C ASP A 152 12.94 -0.82 -7.69
N ARG A 153 13.31 -0.70 -6.41
CA ARG A 153 14.71 -0.80 -5.97
C ARG A 153 14.98 -2.15 -5.33
N GLY A 154 16.19 -2.66 -5.56
CA GLY A 154 16.70 -3.84 -4.88
C GLY A 154 16.59 -3.72 -3.36
N GLY A 155 15.62 -4.43 -2.78
CA GLY A 155 15.37 -4.51 -1.34
C GLY A 155 14.22 -3.66 -0.80
N ASP A 156 13.49 -2.92 -1.65
CA ASP A 156 12.15 -2.44 -1.29
C ASP A 156 11.14 -3.60 -1.37
N GLN A 157 10.09 -3.55 -0.55
CA GLN A 157 9.09 -4.61 -0.43
C GLN A 157 7.68 -4.04 -0.60
N LEU A 158 6.86 -4.73 -1.37
CA LEU A 158 5.45 -4.42 -1.56
C LEU A 158 4.62 -5.66 -1.29
N ALA A 159 3.61 -5.53 -0.44
CA ALA A 159 2.60 -6.54 -0.20
C ALA A 159 1.20 -5.99 -0.52
N LEU A 160 0.30 -6.91 -0.84
CA LEU A 160 -1.08 -6.59 -1.21
C LEU A 160 -2.05 -7.41 -0.36
N VAL A 161 -2.95 -6.72 0.34
CA VAL A 161 -4.04 -7.30 1.11
C VAL A 161 -5.36 -6.85 0.49
N ALA A 162 -6.27 -7.79 0.24
CA ALA A 162 -7.65 -7.50 -0.12
C ALA A 162 -8.56 -7.79 1.09
N PHE A 163 -9.55 -6.94 1.35
CA PHE A 163 -10.48 -7.16 2.46
C PHE A 163 -11.94 -6.83 2.09
N TRP A 164 -12.84 -7.52 2.77
CA TRP A 164 -14.30 -7.35 2.78
C TRP A 164 -14.78 -7.67 4.21
N SER A 165 -15.69 -8.61 4.44
CA SER A 165 -15.94 -9.21 5.77
C SER A 165 -14.73 -9.98 6.31
N ASP A 166 -13.98 -10.63 5.41
CA ASP A 166 -12.74 -11.36 5.66
C ASP A 166 -11.57 -10.60 5.01
N ALA A 167 -10.37 -11.17 5.02
CA ALA A 167 -9.22 -10.63 4.30
C ALA A 167 -8.34 -11.73 3.71
N ALA A 168 -7.65 -11.42 2.62
CA ALA A 168 -6.71 -12.29 1.94
C ALA A 168 -5.39 -11.55 1.67
N LEU A 169 -4.27 -12.21 1.99
CA LEU A 169 -2.94 -11.70 1.66
C LEU A 169 -2.59 -12.17 0.24
N LEU A 170 -2.81 -11.31 -0.75
CA LEU A 170 -2.62 -11.63 -2.17
C LEU A 170 -1.16 -11.72 -2.56
N SER A 171 -0.29 -10.93 -1.92
CA SER A 171 1.15 -10.97 -2.12
C SER A 171 1.85 -10.66 -0.79
N PRO A 172 2.60 -11.60 -0.22
CA PRO A 172 3.43 -11.37 0.96
C PRO A 172 4.65 -10.46 0.67
N LEU A 173 5.23 -9.83 1.70
CA LEU A 173 6.47 -9.04 1.61
C LEU A 173 7.70 -9.91 1.36
N ALA A 174 7.63 -11.19 1.75
CA ALA A 174 8.69 -12.16 1.58
C ALA A 174 8.82 -12.65 0.12
N GLU A 175 7.75 -12.54 -0.66
CA GLU A 175 7.65 -13.06 -2.02
C GLU A 175 7.40 -11.91 -3.00
N PRO A 176 8.43 -11.45 -3.73
CA PRO A 176 8.25 -10.41 -4.74
C PRO A 176 7.27 -10.87 -5.81
N ALA A 177 6.25 -10.05 -6.07
CA ALA A 177 5.30 -10.24 -7.16
C ALA A 177 5.31 -9.02 -8.08
N THR A 178 5.03 -9.24 -9.37
CA THR A 178 4.89 -8.11 -10.29
C THR A 178 3.56 -7.38 -10.04
N ALA A 179 3.49 -6.11 -10.47
CA ALA A 179 2.23 -5.37 -10.43
C ALA A 179 1.10 -6.10 -11.19
N THR A 180 1.45 -6.81 -12.28
CA THR A 180 0.51 -7.61 -13.06
C THR A 180 -0.03 -8.78 -12.24
N ASP A 181 0.85 -9.56 -11.58
CA ASP A 181 0.43 -10.70 -10.76
C ASP A 181 -0.46 -10.26 -9.59
N MET A 182 -0.08 -9.17 -8.92
CA MET A 182 -0.85 -8.59 -7.83
C MET A 182 -2.26 -8.18 -8.27
N LEU A 183 -2.35 -7.52 -9.42
CA LEU A 183 -3.61 -7.08 -9.97
C LEU A 183 -4.48 -8.25 -10.42
N ASP A 184 -3.90 -9.23 -11.13
CA ASP A 184 -4.63 -10.42 -11.57
C ASP A 184 -5.23 -11.19 -10.38
N ARG A 185 -4.49 -11.33 -9.28
CA ARG A 185 -5.00 -11.91 -8.03
C ARG A 185 -6.14 -11.07 -7.45
N LEU A 186 -5.99 -9.75 -7.40
CA LEU A 186 -6.99 -8.84 -6.84
C LEU A 186 -8.32 -8.87 -7.60
N LEU A 187 -8.28 -8.89 -8.93
CA LEU A 187 -9.48 -8.88 -9.79
C LEU A 187 -10.26 -10.19 -9.75
N ARG A 188 -9.64 -11.27 -9.29
CA ARG A 188 -10.25 -12.59 -9.14
C ARG A 188 -10.88 -12.83 -7.77
N ILE A 189 -10.76 -11.86 -6.84
CA ILE A 189 -11.43 -11.94 -5.55
C ILE A 189 -12.92 -11.58 -5.71
N PRO A 190 -13.84 -12.43 -5.23
CA PRO A 190 -15.26 -12.15 -5.27
C PRO A 190 -15.59 -10.93 -4.40
N ALA A 191 -16.36 -10.01 -4.96
CA ALA A 191 -16.96 -8.93 -4.18
C ALA A 191 -18.00 -9.50 -3.20
N ARG A 192 -17.86 -9.19 -1.91
CA ARG A 192 -18.75 -9.64 -0.84
C ARG A 192 -19.11 -8.44 0.02
N GLY A 193 -20.39 -8.05 0.02
CA GLY A 193 -20.92 -6.72 0.41
C GLY A 193 -20.73 -6.21 1.85
N LEU A 194 -19.81 -6.77 2.63
CA LEU A 194 -19.48 -6.30 3.98
C LEU A 194 -18.05 -5.76 4.02
N THR A 195 -17.80 -4.81 4.91
CA THR A 195 -16.56 -4.02 4.97
C THR A 195 -15.97 -4.02 6.38
N ASN A 196 -15.03 -4.92 6.61
CA ASN A 196 -14.30 -5.10 7.86
C ASN A 196 -12.89 -4.50 7.76
N VAL A 197 -12.84 -3.16 7.82
CA VAL A 197 -11.60 -2.38 7.79
C VAL A 197 -10.64 -2.81 8.92
N GLY A 198 -11.16 -3.09 10.11
CA GLY A 198 -10.34 -3.48 11.27
C GLY A 198 -9.57 -4.78 11.03
N PHE A 199 -10.22 -5.76 10.38
CA PHE A 199 -9.57 -7.03 10.05
C PHE A 199 -8.53 -6.87 8.93
N GLY A 200 -8.85 -6.13 7.86
CA GLY A 200 -7.89 -5.82 6.80
C GLY A 200 -6.63 -5.13 7.33
N LEU A 201 -6.80 -4.15 8.23
CA LEU A 201 -5.69 -3.49 8.92
C LEU A 201 -4.91 -4.45 9.83
N SER A 202 -5.57 -5.41 10.47
CA SER A 202 -4.91 -6.39 11.34
C SER A 202 -3.98 -7.31 10.55
N VAL A 203 -4.44 -7.80 9.40
CA VAL A 203 -3.62 -8.61 8.47
C VAL A 203 -2.44 -7.79 7.97
N ALA A 204 -2.66 -6.54 7.57
CA ALA A 204 -1.60 -5.65 7.10
C ALA A 204 -0.55 -5.34 8.18
N HIS A 205 -0.98 -5.12 9.42
CA HIS A 205 -0.09 -4.90 10.56
C HIS A 205 0.76 -6.15 10.84
N ALA A 206 0.15 -7.34 10.82
CA ALA A 206 0.86 -8.60 11.00
C ALA A 206 1.91 -8.81 9.90
N GLU A 207 1.55 -8.51 8.64
CA GLU A 207 2.47 -8.60 7.51
C GLU A 207 3.64 -7.62 7.65
N LEU A 208 3.40 -6.34 7.98
CA LEU A 208 4.48 -5.38 8.22
C LEU A 208 5.43 -5.80 9.35
N ALA A 209 4.94 -6.56 10.34
CA ALA A 209 5.76 -7.04 11.45
C ALA A 209 6.79 -8.10 11.03
N THR A 210 6.58 -8.79 9.90
CA THR A 210 7.54 -9.77 9.35
C THR A 210 8.77 -9.11 8.73
N SER A 211 8.65 -7.85 8.30
CA SER A 211 9.74 -7.14 7.63
C SER A 211 10.78 -6.59 8.62
N ALA A 212 12.06 -6.91 8.39
CA ALA A 212 13.18 -6.31 9.12
C ALA A 212 13.46 -4.84 8.73
N VAL A 213 12.78 -4.32 7.70
CA VAL A 213 12.96 -2.96 7.22
C VAL A 213 12.45 -1.95 8.25
N ARG A 214 13.20 -0.86 8.48
CA ARG A 214 12.84 0.16 9.48
C ARG A 214 11.66 1.03 9.05
N ARG A 215 11.59 1.42 7.77
CA ARG A 215 10.51 2.25 7.25
C ARG A 215 9.39 1.36 6.73
N ARG A 216 8.34 1.22 7.55
CA ARG A 216 7.17 0.38 7.31
C ARG A 216 5.95 1.27 7.17
N THR A 217 5.28 1.20 6.03
CA THR A 217 4.15 2.06 5.70
C THR A 217 2.96 1.20 5.28
N ALA A 218 1.77 1.49 5.80
CA ALA A 218 0.54 0.92 5.27
C ALA A 218 -0.22 1.98 4.47
N ILE A 219 -0.89 1.57 3.39
CA ILE A 219 -1.75 2.43 2.59
C ILE A 219 -3.09 1.73 2.44
N LEU A 220 -4.15 2.35 2.94
CA LEU A 220 -5.52 1.84 2.85
C LEU A 220 -6.26 2.55 1.70
N LEU A 221 -6.78 1.78 0.75
CA LEU A 221 -7.65 2.23 -0.33
C LEU A 221 -9.08 1.75 -0.06
N THR A 222 -9.98 2.66 0.32
CA THR A 222 -11.36 2.33 0.77
C THR A 222 -12.27 3.56 0.62
N ASP A 223 -13.59 3.34 0.58
CA ASP A 223 -14.61 4.37 0.82
C ASP A 223 -14.91 4.56 2.33
N ALA A 224 -14.30 3.75 3.19
CA ALA A 224 -14.37 3.78 4.65
C ALA A 224 -15.78 3.51 5.21
N VAL A 225 -16.69 2.90 4.45
CA VAL A 225 -18.03 2.53 4.94
C VAL A 225 -17.95 1.24 5.76
N HIS A 226 -17.40 1.34 6.97
CA HIS A 226 -17.22 0.20 7.87
C HIS A 226 -18.54 -0.24 8.48
N ASN A 227 -18.89 -1.51 8.29
CA ASN A 227 -20.17 -2.07 8.71
C ASN A 227 -20.08 -3.49 9.32
N ALA A 228 -18.87 -4.00 9.56
CA ALA A 228 -18.64 -5.33 10.12
C ALA A 228 -17.34 -5.39 10.92
N GLY A 229 -17.34 -6.07 12.08
CA GLY A 229 -16.15 -6.27 12.90
C GLY A 229 -15.86 -5.13 13.89
N SER A 230 -14.71 -5.21 14.57
CA SER A 230 -14.34 -4.25 15.61
C SER A 230 -13.87 -2.90 15.04
N ASP A 231 -13.94 -1.85 15.88
CA ASP A 231 -13.54 -0.49 15.51
C ASP A 231 -12.11 -0.46 14.92
N PRO A 232 -11.93 -0.08 13.63
CA PRO A 232 -10.64 -0.06 12.97
C PRO A 232 -9.66 0.92 13.61
N ARG A 233 -10.14 1.92 14.35
CA ARG A 233 -9.30 2.89 15.09
C ARG A 233 -8.40 2.20 16.12
N LEU A 234 -8.83 1.08 16.69
CA LEU A 234 -8.03 0.32 17.66
C LEU A 234 -6.76 -0.26 17.01
N VAL A 235 -6.89 -0.78 15.79
CA VAL A 235 -5.78 -1.35 15.03
C VAL A 235 -4.92 -0.25 14.41
N ALA A 236 -5.54 0.82 13.91
CA ALA A 236 -4.83 1.96 13.30
C ALA A 236 -3.74 2.55 14.20
N ARG A 237 -3.98 2.63 15.52
CA ARG A 237 -3.02 3.13 16.53
C ARG A 237 -1.70 2.35 16.60
N ARG A 238 -1.70 1.10 16.13
CA ARG A 238 -0.53 0.21 16.19
C ARG A 238 0.47 0.50 15.08
N PHE A 239 0.06 1.19 14.02
CA PHE A 239 0.94 1.49 12.89
C PHE A 239 1.95 2.60 13.21
N GLY A 240 3.15 2.46 12.65
CA GLY A 240 4.15 3.54 12.62
C GLY A 240 3.79 4.63 11.61
N GLU A 241 3.23 4.24 10.47
CA GLU A 241 2.80 5.11 9.39
C GLU A 241 1.67 4.40 8.60
N LEU A 242 0.45 4.95 8.62
CA LEU A 242 -0.72 4.45 7.88
C LEU A 242 -1.43 5.61 7.18
N HIS A 243 -1.42 5.59 5.86
CA HIS A 243 -2.13 6.55 5.02
C HIS A 243 -3.45 5.98 4.52
N VAL A 244 -4.41 6.87 4.26
CA VAL A 244 -5.72 6.50 3.72
C VAL A 244 -5.94 7.24 2.41
N LEU A 245 -6.17 6.49 1.34
CA LEU A 245 -6.66 6.98 0.06
C LEU A 245 -8.18 6.75 0.05
N LEU A 246 -8.92 7.80 0.37
CA LEU A 246 -10.36 7.74 0.55
C LEU A 246 -11.08 7.92 -0.79
N GLN A 247 -11.83 6.91 -1.23
CA GLN A 247 -12.72 7.00 -2.39
C GLN A 247 -13.92 7.88 -2.05
N VAL A 248 -14.15 8.94 -2.83
CA VAL A 248 -15.23 9.93 -2.59
C VAL A 248 -16.19 10.06 -3.78
N ASP A 249 -16.26 9.05 -4.63
CA ASP A 249 -17.16 8.96 -5.79
C ASP A 249 -18.59 8.48 -5.43
N GLY A 250 -18.80 8.04 -4.18
CA GLY A 250 -20.09 7.59 -3.66
C GLY A 250 -20.25 7.81 -2.15
N GLU A 251 -21.03 6.95 -1.48
CA GLU A 251 -21.13 6.93 -0.03
C GLU A 251 -19.76 6.64 0.58
N HIS A 252 -19.36 7.46 1.55
CA HIS A 252 -18.05 7.35 2.19
C HIS A 252 -18.07 7.91 3.61
N ASP A 253 -17.21 7.39 4.48
CA ASP A 253 -17.02 7.92 5.82
C ASP A 253 -15.69 8.69 5.92
N ALA A 254 -15.74 9.98 5.58
CA ALA A 254 -14.58 10.85 5.67
C ALA A 254 -14.06 11.02 7.11
N ALA A 255 -14.95 10.97 8.11
CA ALA A 255 -14.57 11.12 9.50
C ALA A 255 -13.77 9.90 9.98
N LEU A 256 -14.24 8.70 9.68
CA LEU A 256 -13.53 7.47 9.97
C LEU A 256 -12.20 7.38 9.23
N GLY A 257 -12.18 7.71 7.92
CA GLY A 257 -10.95 7.74 7.14
C GLY A 257 -9.90 8.71 7.69
N ALA A 258 -10.32 9.90 8.14
CA ALA A 258 -9.45 10.87 8.80
C ALA A 258 -8.93 10.37 10.16
N ASP A 259 -9.79 9.72 10.96
CA ASP A 259 -9.40 9.14 12.24
C ASP A 259 -8.37 8.03 12.09
N ILE A 260 -8.58 7.10 11.16
CA ILE A 260 -7.64 6.01 10.87
C ILE A 260 -6.28 6.57 10.48
N ALA A 261 -6.23 7.52 9.53
CA ALA A 261 -4.98 8.13 9.10
C ALA A 261 -4.27 8.86 10.25
N ARG A 262 -5.02 9.64 11.05
CA ARG A 262 -4.47 10.39 12.19
C ARG A 262 -3.90 9.46 13.25
N LEU A 263 -4.64 8.43 13.66
CA LEU A 263 -4.20 7.45 14.66
C LEU A 263 -3.02 6.61 14.16
N GLY A 264 -3.00 6.33 12.86
CA GLY A 264 -1.91 5.69 12.16
C GLY A 264 -0.70 6.58 11.85
N ARG A 265 -0.69 7.84 12.33
CA ARG A 265 0.38 8.83 12.09
C ARG A 265 0.66 9.11 10.61
N GLY A 266 -0.32 8.90 9.75
CA GLY A 266 -0.25 9.19 8.33
C GLY A 266 -1.15 10.33 7.92
N ARG A 267 -1.65 10.25 6.69
CA ARG A 267 -2.41 11.30 6.00
C ARG A 267 -3.58 10.67 5.28
N MET A 268 -4.73 11.33 5.33
CA MET A 268 -5.89 10.98 4.51
C MET A 268 -5.87 11.87 3.27
N VAL A 269 -6.05 11.28 2.10
CA VAL A 269 -6.15 11.98 0.82
C VAL A 269 -7.40 11.49 0.09
N PRO A 270 -8.36 12.38 -0.23
CA PRO A 270 -9.51 12.01 -1.04
C PRO A 270 -9.11 11.81 -2.50
N ILE A 271 -9.68 10.80 -3.13
CA ILE A 271 -9.48 10.40 -4.53
C ILE A 271 -10.85 10.17 -5.18
N ARG A 272 -11.09 10.75 -6.35
CA ARG A 272 -12.34 10.58 -7.11
C ARG A 272 -12.17 9.65 -8.29
N THR A 273 -10.99 9.67 -8.89
CA THR A 273 -10.65 8.87 -10.05
C THR A 273 -9.26 8.25 -9.94
N HIS A 274 -8.96 7.28 -10.78
CA HIS A 274 -7.65 6.65 -10.95
C HIS A 274 -6.55 7.67 -11.27
N ARG A 275 -6.90 8.82 -11.87
CA ARG A 275 -5.96 9.91 -12.17
C ARG A 275 -5.48 10.64 -10.92
N ASP A 276 -6.27 10.63 -9.85
CA ASP A 276 -5.93 11.28 -8.58
C ASP A 276 -4.96 10.45 -7.74
N VAL A 277 -4.83 9.15 -8.05
CA VAL A 277 -4.01 8.19 -7.28
C VAL A 277 -2.55 8.60 -7.25
N ALA A 278 -1.93 8.88 -8.40
CA ALA A 278 -0.52 9.25 -8.42
C ALA A 278 -0.23 10.57 -7.68
N PRO A 279 -1.00 11.66 -7.89
CA PRO A 279 -0.91 12.86 -7.06
C PRO A 279 -1.14 12.62 -5.56
N ALA A 280 -2.01 11.67 -5.20
CA ALA A 280 -2.27 11.31 -3.82
C ALA A 280 -1.10 10.55 -3.19
N LEU A 281 -0.57 9.54 -3.89
CA LEU A 281 0.62 8.79 -3.49
C LEU A 281 1.83 9.71 -3.31
N ASN A 282 2.03 10.68 -4.22
CA ASN A 282 3.09 11.68 -4.07
C ASN A 282 2.94 12.53 -2.81
N ARG A 283 1.71 12.84 -2.40
CA ARG A 283 1.47 13.59 -1.16
C ARG A 283 1.72 12.75 0.08
N VAL A 284 1.45 11.45 0.04
CA VAL A 284 1.59 10.58 1.22
C VAL A 284 2.98 9.97 1.36
N LEU A 285 3.72 9.74 0.27
CA LEU A 285 5.05 9.11 0.30
C LEU A 285 6.24 10.09 0.28
N ALA A 286 5.99 11.39 0.06
CA ALA A 286 7.00 12.45 0.03
C ALA A 286 7.64 12.78 1.39
#